data_AF-A0A7G5LWZ9-F1
#
_entry.id   AF-A0A7G5LWZ9-F1
#
_cell.length_a   1.000
_cell.length_b   1.000
_cell.length_c   1.000
_cell.angle_alpha   90.00
_cell.angle_beta   90.00
_cell.angle_gamma   90.00
#
_symmetry.space_group_name_H-M   'P 1'
#
loop_
_entity.id
_entity.type
_entity.pdbx_description
1 polymer ?
#
loop_
_entity_poly.entity_id
_entity_poly.type
_entity_poly.pdbx_seq_one_letter_code
_entity_poly.pdbx_strand_id
1 'polypeptide(L)' 'MATDEQIEAWADEAEAGYDVDQLKRRGRGRPGRGAEPMQVVAVRLTAEEIAALDAVAEREHLSRSETIRRAVSALSA' A
#
# COMPACT_ATOMS: atom_id res chain seq x y z
N MET A 1 33.14 -2.30 10.36
CA MET A 1 32.69 -3.50 11.09
C MET A 1 32.34 -3.04 12.50
N ALA A 2 31.32 -3.61 13.14
CA ALA A 2 31.03 -3.26 14.53
C ALA A 2 32.23 -3.63 15.43
N THR A 3 32.52 -2.83 16.45
CA THR A 3 33.53 -3.13 17.46
C THR A 3 32.96 -4.03 18.55
N ASP A 4 33.80 -4.75 19.29
CA ASP A 4 33.35 -5.66 20.36
C ASP A 4 32.54 -4.93 21.43
N GLU A 5 32.96 -3.71 21.80
CA GLU A 5 32.20 -2.83 22.72
C GLU A 5 30.81 -2.46 22.18
N GLN A 6 30.65 -2.27 20.87
CA GLN A 6 29.34 -2.00 20.27
C GLN A 6 28.45 -3.24 20.31
N ILE A 7 29.03 -4.42 20.15
CA ILE A 7 28.30 -5.68 20.21
C ILE A 7 27.83 -5.95 21.65
N GLU A 8 28.69 -5.73 22.63
CA GLU A 8 28.37 -5.91 24.06
C GLU A 8 27.25 -4.96 24.49
N ALA A 9 27.34 -3.67 24.12
CA ALA A 9 26.28 -2.70 24.40
C ALA A 9 24.92 -3.09 23.82
N TRP A 10 24.89 -3.64 22.59
CA TRP A 10 23.64 -4.12 21.98
C TRP A 10 23.10 -5.40 22.63
N ALA A 11 24.00 -6.27 23.10
CA ALA A 11 23.61 -7.48 23.82
C ALA A 11 22.96 -7.12 25.17
N ASP A 12 23.60 -6.22 25.93
CA ASP A 12 23.07 -5.71 27.21
C ASP A 12 21.70 -5.04 27.04
N GLU A 13 21.54 -4.23 25.99
CA GLU A 13 20.26 -3.59 25.65
C GLU A 13 19.17 -4.62 25.33
N ALA A 14 19.51 -5.67 24.60
CA ALA A 14 18.57 -6.74 24.26
C ALA A 14 18.18 -7.59 25.48
N GLU A 15 19.13 -7.89 26.37
CA GLU A 15 18.92 -8.66 27.61
C GLU A 15 18.13 -7.87 28.66
N ALA A 16 18.35 -6.56 28.76
CA ALA A 16 17.55 -5.66 29.60
C ALA A 16 16.07 -5.61 29.18
N GLY A 17 15.79 -5.89 27.90
CA GLY A 17 14.46 -5.92 27.32
C GLY A 17 13.93 -4.53 26.98
N TYR A 18 13.14 -4.45 25.90
CA TYR A 18 12.53 -3.20 25.46
C TYR A 18 11.15 -3.00 26.12
N ASP A 19 10.88 -1.78 26.56
CA ASP A 19 9.54 -1.37 26.99
C ASP A 19 8.59 -1.38 25.78
N VAL A 20 7.72 -2.40 25.75
CA VAL A 20 6.74 -2.61 24.69
C VAL A 20 5.70 -1.48 24.58
N ASP A 21 5.48 -0.72 25.65
CA ASP A 21 4.58 0.43 25.64
C ASP A 21 5.24 1.69 25.04
N GLN A 22 6.58 1.77 25.09
CA GLN A 22 7.38 2.80 24.41
C GLN A 22 7.62 2.48 22.93
N LEU A 23 7.57 1.20 22.55
CA LEU A 23 7.53 0.80 21.16
C LEU A 23 6.23 1.31 20.54
N LYS A 24 6.32 2.38 19.73
CA LYS A 24 5.18 2.97 19.01
C LYS A 24 4.27 1.86 18.50
N ARG A 25 3.02 1.81 18.98
CA ARG A 25 1.99 0.96 18.36
C ARG A 25 2.04 1.22 16.86
N ARG A 26 2.31 0.18 16.08
CA ARG A 26 2.24 0.27 14.63
C ARG A 26 0.81 0.69 14.31
N GLY A 27 0.63 1.97 13.97
CA GLY A 27 -0.65 2.48 13.51
C GLY A 27 -1.16 1.61 12.36
N ARG A 28 -2.49 1.59 12.17
CA ARG A 28 -3.19 0.72 11.21
C ARG A 28 -2.76 1.03 9.77
N GLY A 29 -1.64 0.45 9.34
CA GLY A 29 -1.13 0.46 7.97
C GLY A 29 -1.22 1.80 7.23
N ARG A 30 -1.29 1.72 5.90
CA ARG A 30 -1.64 2.85 5.04
C ARG A 30 -3.11 3.23 5.28
N PRO A 31 -3.45 4.53 5.35
CA PRO A 31 -4.83 4.98 5.44
C PRO A 31 -5.71 4.31 4.37
N GLY A 32 -6.86 3.78 4.78
CA GLY A 32 -7.87 3.29 3.84
C GLY A 32 -8.34 4.43 2.94
N ARG A 33 -8.68 4.14 1.68
CA ARG A 33 -9.17 5.14 0.71
C ARG A 33 -10.66 5.51 0.90
N GLY A 34 -11.29 5.10 2.00
CA GLY A 34 -12.68 5.37 2.31
C GLY A 34 -12.97 5.18 3.81
N ALA A 35 -14.20 5.54 4.22
CA ALA A 35 -14.67 5.32 5.58
C ALA A 35 -14.72 3.82 5.95
N GLU A 36 -14.93 2.96 4.94
CA GLU A 36 -14.98 1.51 5.05
C GLU A 36 -13.90 0.85 4.18
N PRO A 37 -13.53 -0.42 4.45
CA PRO A 37 -12.66 -1.21 3.59
C PRO A 37 -13.18 -1.26 2.14
N MET A 38 -12.27 -1.16 1.17
CA MET A 38 -12.63 -1.28 -0.25
C MET A 38 -13.02 -2.72 -0.58
N GLN A 39 -14.17 -2.90 -1.24
CA GLN A 39 -14.56 -4.19 -1.82
C GLN A 39 -13.92 -4.38 -3.20
N VAL A 40 -13.35 -5.57 -3.44
CA VAL A 40 -12.83 -5.95 -4.77
C VAL A 40 -13.97 -6.58 -5.57
N VAL A 41 -14.21 -6.05 -6.77
CA VAL A 41 -15.18 -6.60 -7.74
C VAL A 41 -14.41 -7.15 -8.93
N ALA A 42 -14.55 -8.45 -9.20
CA ALA A 42 -13.93 -9.10 -10.36
C ALA A 42 -14.80 -8.91 -11.61
N VAL A 43 -14.24 -8.34 -12.67
CA VAL A 43 -14.92 -8.10 -13.95
C VAL A 43 -14.19 -8.88 -15.05
N ARG A 44 -14.94 -9.54 -15.94
CA ARG A 44 -14.37 -10.19 -17.13
C ARG A 44 -14.32 -9.18 -18.26
N LEU A 45 -13.12 -8.99 -18.80
CA LEU A 45 -12.87 -8.15 -19.96
C LEU A 45 -12.21 -9.00 -21.03
N THR A 46 -12.57 -8.76 -22.27
CA THR A 46 -11.88 -9.26 -23.46
C THR A 46 -10.48 -8.67 -23.55
N ALA A 47 -9.61 -9.30 -24.36
CA ALA A 47 -8.27 -8.78 -24.60
C ALA A 47 -8.30 -7.38 -25.26
N GLU A 48 -9.29 -7.14 -26.12
CA GLU A 48 -9.49 -5.85 -26.81
C GLU A 48 -9.87 -4.74 -25.82
N GLU A 49 -10.79 -5.02 -24.88
CA GLU A 49 -11.18 -4.07 -23.84
C GLU A 49 -10.02 -3.73 -22.90
N ILE A 50 -9.18 -4.71 -22.56
CA ILE A 50 -7.97 -4.48 -21.76
C ILE A 50 -6.98 -3.59 -22.53
N ALA A 51 -6.76 -3.86 -23.82
CA ALA A 51 -5.88 -3.05 -24.66
C ALA A 51 -6.37 -1.60 -24.79
N ALA A 52 -7.69 -1.41 -24.95
CA ALA A 52 -8.31 -0.09 -24.99
C ALA A 52 -8.10 0.67 -23.66
N LEU A 53 -8.27 -0.02 -22.53
CA LEU A 53 -8.05 0.56 -21.20
C LEU A 53 -6.59 0.99 -21.00
N ASP A 54 -5.63 0.18 -21.48
CA ASP A 54 -4.21 0.48 -21.40
C ASP A 54 -3.83 1.68 -22.26
N ALA A 55 -4.36 1.77 -23.48
CA ALA A 55 -4.15 2.93 -24.35
C ALA A 55 -4.66 4.23 -23.71
N VAL A 56 -5.78 4.18 -22.98
CA VAL A 56 -6.30 5.31 -22.20
C VAL A 56 -5.38 5.65 -21.03
N ALA A 57 -4.96 4.64 -20.28
CA ALA A 57 -4.09 4.81 -19.12
C ALA A 57 -2.74 5.46 -19.52
N GLU A 58 -2.13 5.01 -20.61
CA GLU A 58 -0.89 5.57 -21.15
C GLU A 58 -1.07 7.02 -21.60
N ARG A 59 -2.12 7.31 -22.37
CA ARG A 59 -2.41 8.68 -22.86
C ARG A 59 -2.59 9.68 -21.72
N GLU A 60 -3.21 9.26 -20.63
CA GLU A 60 -3.52 10.13 -19.49
C GLU A 60 -2.46 10.06 -18.38
N HIS A 61 -1.40 9.27 -18.56
CA HIS A 61 -0.36 9.01 -17.56
C HIS A 61 -0.94 8.53 -16.21
N LEU A 62 -1.93 7.65 -16.26
CA LEU A 62 -2.61 7.09 -15.10
C LEU A 62 -2.33 5.59 -14.99
N SER A 63 -2.45 5.07 -13.77
CA SER A 63 -2.53 3.61 -13.61
C SER A 63 -3.86 3.09 -14.18
N ARG A 64 -3.85 1.86 -14.72
CA ARG A 64 -5.07 1.13 -15.13
C ARG A 64 -6.19 1.20 -14.08
N SER A 65 -5.85 1.01 -12.81
CA SER A 65 -6.81 1.05 -11.70
C SER A 65 -7.45 2.42 -11.49
N GLU A 66 -6.71 3.49 -11.80
CA GLU A 66 -7.19 4.87 -11.70
C GLU A 66 -8.10 5.21 -12.87
N THR A 67 -7.75 4.78 -14.08
CA THR A 67 -8.61 4.90 -15.26
C THR A 67 -9.96 4.21 -15.05
N ILE A 68 -9.97 2.97 -14.52
CA ILE A 68 -11.21 2.26 -14.18
C ILE A 68 -12.03 3.06 -13.16
N ARG A 69 -11.40 3.59 -12.10
CA ARG A 69 -12.09 4.38 -11.09
C ARG A 69 -12.73 5.63 -11.69
N ARG A 70 -12.03 6.37 -12.55
CA ARG A 70 -12.58 7.54 -13.24
C ARG A 70 -13.78 7.19 -14.10
N ALA A 71 -13.70 6.09 -14.86
CA ALA A 71 -14.81 5.63 -15.68
C ALA A 71 -16.05 5.30 -14.83
N VAL A 72 -15.87 4.65 -13.67
CA VAL A 72 -16.96 4.38 -12.73
C VAL A 72 -17.51 5.68 -12.13
N SER A 73 -16.66 6.60 -11.69
CA SER A 73 -17.08 7.89 -11.11
C SER A 73 -17.85 8.75 -12.11
N ALA A 74 -17.53 8.66 -13.41
CA ALA A 74 -18.24 9.38 -14.47
C ALA A 74 -19.70 8.91 -14.63
N LEU A 75 -20.04 7.70 -14.19
CA LEU A 75 -21.42 7.17 -14.23
C LEU A 75 -22.28 7.67 -13.05
N SER A 76 -21.64 8.14 -11.98
CA SER A 76 -22.29 8.65 -10.76
C SER A 76 -22.20 10.17 -10.63
N ALA A 77 -21.80 10.86 -11.70
CA ALA A 77 -21.68 12.31 -11.77
C ALA A 77 -23.01 12.98 -12.11
#